data_AF-A0A2G9YDP4-F1
#
_entry.id   AF-A0A2G9YDP4-F1
#
_cell.length_a   1.000
_cell.length_b   1.000
_cell.length_c   1.000
_cell.angle_alpha   90.00
_cell.angle_beta   90.00
_cell.angle_gamma   90.00
#
_symmetry.space_group_name_H-M   'P 1'
#
loop_
_entity.id
_entity.type
_entity.pdbx_description
1 polymer ?
#
loop_
_entity_poly.entity_id
_entity_poly.type
_entity_poly.pdbx_seq_one_letter_code
_entity_poly.pdbx_strand_id
1 'polypeptide(L)'
;MSYPLYIFLGVLPSVIWLLFYLRKDVHPEPNSQVIKIFFYGMLAAIPAVFLEKGIFESTLNPPFSNLFSPFLIIIFNTLIGVALIEEVLKYLVVKEKILKSAEFDEPTDALLYMIIAA
;
A
#
# COMPACT_ATOMS: atom_id res chain seq x y z
N MET A 1 -12.87 -8.46 -27.29
CA MET A 1 -11.80 -8.02 -26.39
C MET A 1 -12.40 -7.51 -25.09
N SER A 2 -12.15 -8.19 -23.98
CA SER A 2 -12.78 -7.98 -22.67
C SER A 2 -11.99 -7.04 -21.74
N TYR A 3 -11.07 -6.21 -22.27
CA TYR A 3 -10.27 -5.29 -21.46
C TYR A 3 -11.08 -4.38 -20.51
N PRO A 4 -12.23 -3.80 -20.93
CA PRO A 4 -13.04 -3.00 -20.01
C PRO A 4 -13.55 -3.79 -18.80
N LEU A 5 -13.88 -5.07 -19.01
CA LEU A 5 -14.31 -5.96 -17.93
C LEU A 5 -13.17 -6.22 -16.93
N TYR A 6 -11.94 -6.41 -17.40
CA TYR A 6 -10.79 -6.64 -16.50
C TYR A 6 -10.42 -5.39 -15.70
N ILE A 7 -10.47 -4.21 -16.30
CA ILE A 7 -10.25 -2.95 -15.57
C ILE A 7 -11.32 -2.78 -14.50
N PHE A 8 -12.59 -3.01 -14.87
CA PHE A 8 -13.70 -2.94 -13.92
C PHE A 8 -13.49 -3.91 -12.75
N LEU A 9 -13.20 -5.19 -13.03
CA LEU A 9 -12.97 -6.20 -12.00
C LEU A 9 -11.72 -5.92 -11.14
N GLY A 10 -10.72 -5.22 -11.66
CA GLY A 10 -9.51 -4.84 -10.90
C GLY A 10 -9.75 -3.69 -9.92
N VAL A 11 -10.55 -2.70 -10.30
CA VAL A 11 -10.81 -1.50 -9.48
C VAL A 11 -11.99 -1.69 -8.53
N LEU A 12 -12.96 -2.52 -8.92
CA LEU A 12 -14.22 -2.70 -8.19
C LEU A 12 -14.03 -3.07 -6.71
N PRO A 13 -13.17 -4.04 -6.33
CA PRO A 13 -13.03 -4.43 -4.92
C PRO A 13 -12.53 -3.29 -4.04
N SER A 14 -11.51 -2.55 -4.48
CA SER A 14 -10.93 -1.43 -3.72
C SER A 14 -11.95 -0.31 -3.50
N VAL A 15 -12.74 0.00 -4.53
CA VAL A 15 -13.80 1.02 -4.43
C VAL A 15 -14.94 0.54 -3.53
N ILE A 16 -15.35 -0.74 -3.61
CA ILE A 16 -16.40 -1.31 -2.75
C ILE A 16 -15.99 -1.21 -1.28
N TRP A 17 -14.76 -1.62 -0.94
CA TRP A 17 -14.28 -1.58 0.44
C TRP A 17 -14.17 -0.14 0.96
N LEU A 18 -13.60 0.77 0.18
CA LEU A 18 -13.52 2.18 0.55
C LEU A 18 -14.91 2.77 0.86
N LEU A 19 -15.88 2.57 -0.04
CA LEU A 19 -17.24 3.06 0.16
C LEU A 19 -17.96 2.38 1.33
N PHE A 20 -17.68 1.12 1.58
CA PHE A 20 -18.24 0.39 2.71
C PHE A 20 -17.75 0.98 4.04
N TYR A 21 -16.44 1.19 4.19
CA TYR A 21 -15.88 1.72 5.43
C TYR A 21 -16.26 3.19 5.67
N LEU A 22 -16.19 4.04 4.64
CA LEU A 22 -16.62 5.45 4.74
C LEU A 22 -18.09 5.61 5.14
N ARG A 23 -18.96 4.65 4.83
CA ARG A 23 -20.37 4.65 5.25
C ARG A 23 -20.59 4.13 6.66
N LYS A 24 -19.66 3.33 7.18
CA LYS A 24 -19.77 2.69 8.49
C LYS A 24 -19.18 3.55 9.60
N ASP A 25 -18.33 4.48 9.22
CA ASP A 25 -17.71 5.48 10.07
C ASP A 25 -18.76 6.37 10.78
N VAL A 26 -18.57 6.57 12.08
CA VAL A 26 -19.43 7.40 12.94
C VAL A 26 -19.01 8.87 12.88
N HIS A 27 -17.72 9.15 12.62
CA HIS A 27 -17.12 10.48 12.50
C HIS A 27 -16.55 10.64 11.10
N PRO A 28 -17.39 10.97 10.09
CA PRO A 28 -17.00 10.84 8.69
C PRO A 28 -15.79 11.70 8.33
N GLU A 29 -14.76 11.04 7.85
CA GLU A 29 -13.56 11.72 7.34
C GLU A 29 -13.88 12.70 6.20
N PRO A 30 -13.28 13.90 6.17
CA PRO A 30 -13.49 14.83 5.08
C PRO A 30 -13.05 14.21 3.75
N ASN A 31 -13.92 14.24 2.73
CA ASN A 31 -13.59 13.74 1.38
C ASN A 31 -12.26 14.31 0.83
N SER A 32 -11.93 15.55 1.20
CA SER A 32 -10.66 16.18 0.80
C SER A 32 -9.43 15.53 1.43
N GLN A 33 -9.54 15.02 2.66
CA GLN A 33 -8.47 14.27 3.34
C GLN A 33 -8.30 12.90 2.69
N VAL A 34 -9.40 12.16 2.48
CA VAL A 34 -9.39 10.86 1.80
C VAL A 34 -8.69 10.94 0.45
N ILE A 35 -9.07 11.91 -0.39
CA ILE A 35 -8.45 12.10 -1.71
C ILE A 35 -6.96 12.46 -1.58
N LYS A 36 -6.58 13.33 -0.64
CA LYS A 36 -5.16 13.69 -0.44
C LYS A 36 -4.33 12.48 -0.05
N ILE A 37 -4.80 11.67 0.90
CA ILE A 37 -4.07 10.48 1.36
C ILE A 37 -3.97 9.45 0.24
N PHE A 38 -5.02 9.26 -0.55
CA PHE A 38 -4.98 8.40 -1.74
C PHE A 38 -3.87 8.83 -2.72
N PHE A 39 -3.77 10.13 -3.02
CA PHE A 39 -2.68 10.64 -3.87
C PHE A 39 -1.30 10.50 -3.23
N TYR A 40 -1.16 10.69 -1.92
CA TYR A 40 0.11 10.44 -1.23
C TYR A 40 0.51 8.95 -1.26
N GLY A 41 -0.45 8.04 -1.14
CA GLY A 41 -0.24 6.60 -1.32
C GLY A 41 0.24 6.26 -2.73
N MET A 42 -0.43 6.81 -3.75
CA MET A 42 -0.02 6.67 -5.15
C MET A 42 1.41 7.21 -5.39
N LEU A 43 1.78 8.33 -4.76
CA LEU A 43 3.14 8.86 -4.84
C LEU A 43 4.16 7.97 -4.12
N ALA A 44 3.77 7.32 -3.03
CA ALA A 44 4.62 6.38 -2.28
C ALA A 44 4.94 5.10 -3.08
N ALA A 45 4.12 4.74 -4.07
CA ALA A 45 4.43 3.64 -4.98
C ALA A 45 5.70 3.89 -5.83
N ILE A 46 6.03 5.17 -6.10
CA ILE A 46 7.23 5.52 -6.89
C ILE A 46 8.51 5.05 -6.16
N PRO A 47 8.80 5.49 -4.92
CA PRO A 47 9.96 4.97 -4.19
C PRO A 47 9.84 3.47 -3.88
N ALA A 48 8.64 2.90 -3.72
CA ALA A 48 8.44 1.47 -3.52
C ALA A 48 9.08 0.66 -4.66
N VAL A 49 8.75 1.00 -5.91
CA VAL A 49 9.28 0.31 -7.11
C VAL A 49 10.81 0.35 -7.15
N PHE A 50 11.43 1.48 -6.78
CA PHE A 50 12.90 1.58 -6.77
C PHE A 50 13.52 0.69 -5.69
N LEU A 51 12.94 0.68 -4.49
CA LEU A 51 13.46 -0.14 -3.38
C LEU A 51 13.26 -1.63 -3.65
N GLU A 52 12.08 -2.03 -4.13
CA GLU A 52 11.76 -3.39 -4.53
C GLU A 52 12.73 -3.90 -5.61
N LYS A 53 12.94 -3.10 -6.67
CA LYS A 53 13.89 -3.45 -7.73
C LYS A 53 15.31 -3.63 -7.19
N GLY A 54 15.74 -2.78 -6.27
CA GLY A 54 17.04 -2.91 -5.60
C GLY A 54 17.18 -4.21 -4.81
N ILE A 55 16.12 -4.64 -4.11
CA ILE A 55 16.11 -5.92 -3.39
C ILE A 55 16.13 -7.10 -4.36
N PHE A 56 15.32 -7.06 -5.41
CA PHE A 56 15.27 -8.12 -6.41
C PHE A 56 16.62 -8.29 -7.12
N GLU A 57 17.26 -7.18 -7.52
CA GLU A 57 18.60 -7.22 -8.11
C GLU A 57 19.64 -7.78 -7.14
N SER A 58 19.57 -7.41 -5.86
CA SER A 58 20.52 -7.89 -4.84
C SER A 58 20.37 -9.38 -4.55
N THR A 59 19.17 -9.93 -4.63
CA THR A 59 18.89 -11.34 -4.32
C THR A 59 19.11 -12.27 -5.51
N LEU A 60 18.94 -11.77 -6.74
CA LEU A 60 19.18 -12.53 -7.98
C LEU A 60 20.67 -12.61 -8.35
N ASN A 61 21.49 -11.67 -7.87
CA ASN A 61 22.93 -11.64 -8.18
C ASN A 61 23.77 -12.48 -7.19
N PRO A 62 24.90 -13.06 -7.64
CA PRO A 62 25.87 -13.71 -6.76
C PRO A 62 26.47 -12.71 -5.75
N PRO A 63 26.77 -13.13 -4.51
CA PRO A 63 26.75 -14.51 -4.01
C PRO A 63 25.39 -15.01 -3.53
N PHE A 64 24.40 -14.13 -3.39
CA PHE A 64 23.14 -14.44 -2.71
C PHE A 64 22.35 -15.55 -3.42
N SER A 65 22.27 -15.49 -4.75
CA SER A 65 21.57 -16.49 -5.56
C SER A 65 22.22 -17.88 -5.56
N ASN A 66 23.50 -17.97 -5.19
CA ASN A 66 24.22 -19.25 -5.07
C ASN A 66 24.11 -19.86 -3.67
N LEU A 67 23.77 -19.06 -2.66
CA LEU A 67 23.69 -19.49 -1.26
C LEU A 67 22.32 -20.04 -0.88
N PHE A 68 21.26 -19.59 -1.55
CA PHE A 68 19.88 -19.94 -1.21
C PHE A 68 19.16 -20.60 -2.39
N SER A 69 18.19 -21.46 -2.08
CA SER A 69 17.36 -22.05 -3.12
C SER A 69 16.46 -20.99 -3.77
N PRO A 70 16.12 -21.13 -5.07
CA PRO A 70 15.22 -20.19 -5.75
C PRO A 70 13.88 -19.99 -5.03
N PHE A 71 13.37 -21.04 -4.39
CA PHE A 71 12.13 -20.99 -3.62
C PHE A 71 12.24 -20.05 -2.41
N LEU A 72 13.34 -20.12 -1.64
CA LEU A 72 13.56 -19.23 -0.50
C LEU A 72 13.74 -17.78 -0.93
N ILE A 73 14.39 -17.55 -2.08
CA ILE A 73 14.58 -16.21 -2.65
C ILE A 73 13.23 -15.59 -3.03
N ILE A 74 12.32 -16.37 -3.64
CA ILE A 74 10.97 -15.88 -3.97
C ILE A 74 10.21 -15.49 -2.71
N ILE A 75 10.20 -16.34 -1.68
CA ILE A 75 9.52 -16.02 -0.41
C ILE A 75 10.09 -14.75 0.22
N PHE A 76 11.42 -14.62 0.26
CA PHE A 76 12.09 -13.44 0.78
C PHE A 76 11.69 -12.18 -0.01
N ASN A 77 11.74 -12.25 -1.34
CA ASN A 77 11.37 -11.12 -2.19
C ASN A 77 9.90 -10.74 -2.06
N THR A 78 8.98 -11.70 -1.90
CA THR A 78 7.56 -11.38 -1.72
C THR A 78 7.28 -10.76 -0.35
N LEU A 79 7.82 -11.33 0.74
CA LEU A 79 7.51 -10.86 2.10
C LEU A 79 8.30 -9.61 2.48
N ILE A 80 9.61 -9.64 2.26
CA ILE A 80 10.52 -8.57 2.67
C ILE A 80 10.73 -7.57 1.53
N GLY A 81 10.85 -8.06 0.31
CA GLY A 81 11.03 -7.21 -0.86
C GLY A 81 9.80 -6.36 -1.16
N VAL A 82 8.62 -6.97 -1.26
CA VAL A 82 7.38 -6.27 -1.63
C VAL A 82 6.55 -5.90 -0.40
N ALA A 83 6.02 -6.89 0.32
CA ALA A 83 4.99 -6.65 1.33
C ALA A 83 5.47 -5.72 2.46
N LEU A 84 6.69 -5.93 2.97
CA LEU A 84 7.24 -5.07 4.02
C LEU A 84 7.50 -3.64 3.52
N ILE A 85 7.99 -3.48 2.30
CA ILE A 85 8.27 -2.17 1.71
C ILE A 85 6.98 -1.39 1.52
N GLU A 86 5.97 -2.01 0.90
CA GLU A 86 4.66 -1.39 0.71
C GLU A 86 4.05 -0.98 2.05
N GLU A 87 4.07 -1.86 3.06
CA GLU A 87 3.47 -1.56 4.36
C GLU A 87 4.20 -0.43 5.10
N VAL A 88 5.54 -0.41 5.05
CA VAL A 88 6.35 0.66 5.65
C VAL A 88 6.08 2.00 4.96
N LEU A 89 5.99 2.03 3.63
CA LEU A 89 5.74 3.27 2.89
C LEU A 89 4.33 3.81 3.11
N LYS A 90 3.31 2.94 3.12
CA LYS A 90 1.94 3.32 3.51
C LYS A 90 1.90 3.89 4.92
N TYR A 91 2.57 3.21 5.86
CA TYR A 91 2.67 3.69 7.23
C TYR A 91 3.36 5.06 7.33
N LEU A 92 4.43 5.29 6.57
CA LEU A 92 5.11 6.60 6.55
C LEU A 92 4.17 7.71 6.04
N VAL A 93 3.38 7.45 5.00
CA VAL A 93 2.36 8.40 4.50
C VAL A 93 1.37 8.76 5.62
N VAL A 94 0.77 7.76 6.27
CA VAL A 94 -0.21 7.98 7.34
C VAL A 94 0.43 8.64 8.56
N LYS A 95 1.62 8.21 8.96
CA LYS A 95 2.38 8.75 10.09
C LYS A 95 2.67 10.24 9.92
N GLU A 96 3.04 10.67 8.73
CA GLU A 96 3.39 12.06 8.46
C GLU A 96 2.18 12.96 8.25
N LYS A 97 1.11 12.44 7.63
CA LYS A 97 -0.05 13.25 7.23
C LYS A 97 -1.21 13.23 8.21
N ILE A 98 -1.41 12.11 8.93
CA ILE A 98 -2.63 11.88 9.72
C ILE A 98 -2.38 11.84 11.21
N LEU A 99 -1.31 11.23 11.73
CA LEU A 99 -1.14 11.08 13.19
C LEU A 99 -1.05 12.40 13.98
N LYS A 100 -0.81 13.53 13.29
CA LYS A 100 -0.80 14.88 13.89
C LYS A 100 -2.01 15.72 13.45
N SER A 101 -2.91 15.14 12.68
CA SER A 101 -4.14 15.78 12.20
C SER A 101 -5.16 15.85 13.32
N ALA A 102 -5.99 16.89 13.30
CA ALA A 102 -7.18 16.97 14.16
C ALA A 102 -8.26 15.98 13.76
N GLU A 103 -8.20 15.46 12.52
CA GLU A 103 -9.12 14.47 11.96
C GLU A 103 -8.82 13.05 12.45
N PHE A 104 -7.69 12.82 13.13
CA PHE A 104 -7.40 11.53 13.74
C PHE A 104 -7.97 11.51 15.16
N ASP A 105 -9.27 11.20 15.28
CA ASP A 105 -10.00 11.24 16.55
C ASP A 105 -10.40 9.85 17.06
N GLU A 106 -10.40 8.82 16.21
CA GLU A 106 -10.65 7.42 16.57
C GLU A 106 -9.50 6.46 16.22
N PRO A 107 -9.29 5.38 17.02
CA PRO A 107 -8.31 4.36 16.68
C PRO A 107 -8.58 3.64 15.35
N THR A 108 -9.83 3.60 14.91
CA THR A 108 -10.27 2.98 13.65
C THR A 108 -9.80 3.75 12.42
N ASP A 109 -9.56 5.05 12.54
CA ASP A 109 -9.12 5.91 11.43
C ASP A 109 -7.74 5.51 10.95
N ALA A 110 -6.90 4.99 11.85
CA ALA A 110 -5.58 4.49 11.49
C ALA A 110 -5.69 3.38 10.43
N LEU A 111 -6.64 2.46 10.61
CA LEU A 111 -6.88 1.39 9.66
C LEU A 111 -7.48 1.93 8.35
N LEU A 112 -8.45 2.85 8.44
CA LEU A 112 -9.09 3.46 7.28
C LEU A 112 -8.07 4.21 6.41
N TYR A 113 -7.24 5.06 7.01
CA TYR A 113 -6.21 5.80 6.30
C TYR A 113 -5.10 4.91 5.72
N MET A 114 -4.76 3.79 6.38
CA MET A 114 -3.84 2.80 5.82
C MET A 114 -4.43 2.08 4.60
N ILE A 115 -5.76 1.82 4.57
CA ILE A 115 -6.46 1.29 3.40
C ILE A 115 -6.51 2.34 2.28
N ILE A 116 -6.74 3.61 2.61
CA ILE A 116 -6.78 4.70 1.62
C ILE A 116 -5.40 4.94 0.99
N ALA A 117 -4.32 4.76 1.74
CA ALA A 117 -2.95 4.92 1.25
C ALA A 117 -2.45 3.72 0.41
N ALA A 118 -3.23 2.64 0.31
CA ALA A 118 -2.87 1.39 -0.37
C ALA A 118 -3.23 1.35 -1.86
#